data_AF-A0ABD0YW80-F1
#
_entry.id   AF-A0ABD0YW80-F1
#
_cell.length_a   1.000
_cell.length_b   1.000
_cell.length_c   1.000
_cell.angle_alpha   90.00
_cell.angle_beta   90.00
_cell.angle_gamma   90.00
#
_symmetry.space_group_name_H-M   'P 1'
#
loop_
_entity.id
_entity.type
_entity.pdbx_description
1 polymer ?
#
loop_
_entity_poly.entity_id
_entity_poly.type
_entity_poly.pdbx_seq_one_letter_code
_entity_poly.pdbx_strand_id
1 'polypeptide(L)'
;MCGKHYRNSMSLKRHLNYVCGREPQYGCDYCSYRTKHRGDLKKHTNEVHDPNPTLFPCLFEIGRYRCSGCGKSYNNKVSLNRHAKFVCGIEPQFSCHFCSYKTKHKGDLKKHTNDLHEPNPRLFFCSLCPYAAKRKQHLIRHYTLLHRETFSEAI
;
A
#
# COMPACT_ATOMS: atom_id res chain seq x y z
N MET A 1 40.43 -19.16 -1.67
CA MET A 1 39.22 -19.17 -2.52
C MET A 1 37.99 -19.21 -1.64
N CYS A 2 36.95 -18.41 -1.90
CA CYS A 2 35.74 -18.42 -1.07
C CYS A 2 34.81 -19.56 -1.54
N GLY A 3 34.48 -20.51 -0.66
CA GLY A 3 33.76 -21.76 -0.97
C GLY A 3 32.26 -21.57 -1.25
N LYS A 4 31.87 -20.55 -2.02
CA LYS A 4 30.46 -20.28 -2.32
C LYS A 4 30.00 -21.02 -3.58
N HIS A 5 28.90 -21.76 -3.45
CA HIS A 5 28.28 -22.51 -4.55
C HIS A 5 27.11 -21.73 -5.17
N TYR A 6 27.00 -21.77 -6.49
CA TYR A 6 26.00 -21.00 -7.26
C TYR A 6 25.19 -21.92 -8.15
N ARG A 7 23.89 -21.65 -8.24
CA ARG A 7 22.93 -22.45 -9.05
C ARG A 7 23.11 -22.28 -10.55
N ASN A 8 23.75 -21.20 -11.02
CA ASN A 8 24.00 -20.97 -12.43
C ASN A 8 25.36 -20.29 -12.67
N SER A 9 25.89 -20.50 -13.88
CA SER A 9 27.22 -20.03 -14.28
C SER A 9 27.33 -18.51 -14.36
N MET A 10 26.24 -17.82 -14.68
CA MET A 10 26.20 -16.34 -14.72
C MET A 10 26.35 -15.72 -13.32
N SER A 11 25.71 -16.30 -12.31
CA SER A 11 25.81 -15.84 -10.92
C SER A 11 27.18 -16.14 -10.33
N LEU A 12 27.78 -17.30 -10.67
CA LEU A 12 29.16 -17.63 -10.31
C LEU A 12 30.14 -16.65 -10.97
N LYS A 13 30.03 -16.41 -12.28
CA LYS A 13 30.87 -15.43 -13.00
C LYS A 13 30.76 -14.04 -12.39
N ARG A 14 29.55 -13.57 -12.08
CA ARG A 14 29.34 -12.27 -11.42
C ARG A 14 29.98 -12.24 -10.03
N HIS A 15 29.86 -13.32 -9.26
CA HIS A 15 30.48 -13.40 -7.94
C HIS A 15 32.02 -13.38 -8.00
N LEU A 16 32.60 -14.18 -8.90
CA LEU A 16 34.05 -14.24 -9.09
C LEU A 16 34.61 -12.91 -9.58
N ASN A 17 33.91 -12.25 -10.51
CA ASN A 17 34.39 -11.01 -11.12
C ASN A 17 34.27 -9.80 -10.18
N TYR A 18 33.23 -9.73 -9.34
CA TYR A 18 32.87 -8.50 -8.62
C TYR A 18 32.75 -8.62 -7.09
N VAL A 19 32.78 -9.82 -6.51
CA VAL A 19 32.41 -10.01 -5.09
C VAL A 19 33.46 -10.79 -4.29
N CYS A 20 34.07 -11.83 -4.86
CA CYS A 20 35.07 -12.67 -4.20
C CYS A 20 36.42 -11.93 -4.09
N GLY A 21 36.92 -11.74 -2.86
CA GLY A 21 38.24 -11.15 -2.61
C GLY A 21 38.38 -9.65 -2.90
N ARG A 22 37.32 -8.97 -3.36
CA ARG A 22 37.33 -7.52 -3.61
C ARG A 22 36.66 -6.76 -2.47
N GLU A 23 37.27 -5.65 -2.07
CA GLU A 23 36.68 -4.71 -1.12
C GLU A 23 35.43 -4.01 -1.69
N PRO A 24 34.54 -3.49 -0.84
CA PRO A 24 33.38 -2.71 -1.29
C PRO A 24 33.77 -1.57 -2.23
N GLN A 25 33.45 -1.75 -3.51
CA GLN A 25 33.85 -0.84 -4.60
C GLN A 25 32.94 0.38 -4.75
N TYR A 26 31.75 0.38 -4.14
CA TYR A 26 30.79 1.47 -4.21
C TYR A 26 30.60 2.08 -2.82
N GLY A 27 31.05 3.31 -2.64
CA GLY A 27 30.82 4.10 -1.42
C GLY A 27 29.63 5.03 -1.57
N CYS A 28 28.97 5.35 -0.46
CA CYS A 28 28.01 6.44 -0.41
C CYS A 28 28.75 7.76 -0.36
N ASP A 29 28.29 8.73 -1.15
CA ASP A 29 28.88 10.07 -1.21
C ASP A 29 28.50 10.93 0.02
N TYR A 30 27.52 10.49 0.81
CA TYR A 30 26.95 11.24 1.94
C TYR A 30 27.27 10.65 3.31
N CYS A 31 27.77 9.40 3.38
CA CYS A 31 28.18 8.77 4.63
C CYS A 31 29.21 7.65 4.41
N SER A 32 29.69 7.06 5.50
CA SER A 32 30.71 6.00 5.46
C SER A 32 30.23 4.63 4.95
N TYR A 33 28.98 4.50 4.49
CA TYR A 33 28.44 3.24 3.97
C TYR A 33 29.13 2.82 2.67
N ARG A 34 29.48 1.52 2.55
CA ARG A 34 30.08 0.95 1.33
C ARG A 34 29.50 -0.43 1.00
N THR A 35 29.36 -0.74 -0.29
CA THR A 35 28.83 -2.02 -0.78
C THR A 35 29.56 -2.53 -2.03
N LYS A 36 29.36 -3.82 -2.34
CA LYS A 36 29.92 -4.50 -3.52
C LYS A 36 29.03 -4.39 -4.77
N HIS A 37 27.78 -3.94 -4.62
CA HIS A 37 26.83 -3.83 -5.73
C HIS A 37 26.20 -2.43 -5.83
N ARG A 38 26.22 -1.86 -7.04
CA ARG A 38 25.65 -0.53 -7.34
C ARG A 38 24.14 -0.43 -7.04
N GLY A 39 23.40 -1.52 -7.20
CA GLY A 39 21.97 -1.57 -6.89
C GLY A 39 21.68 -1.38 -5.39
N ASP A 40 22.53 -1.93 -4.53
CA ASP A 40 22.39 -1.79 -3.08
C ASP A 40 22.77 -0.37 -2.62
N LEU A 41 23.78 0.25 -3.26
CA LEU A 41 24.11 1.65 -3.00
C LEU A 41 22.96 2.58 -3.38
N LYS A 42 22.29 2.33 -4.52
CA LYS A 42 21.12 3.10 -4.95
C LYS A 42 19.96 2.97 -3.96
N LYS A 43 19.69 1.77 -3.46
CA LYS A 43 18.68 1.55 -2.40
C LYS A 43 19.05 2.30 -1.12
N HIS A 44 20.27 2.15 -0.64
CA HIS A 44 20.78 2.84 0.54
C HIS A 44 20.64 4.36 0.39
N THR A 45 21.07 4.92 -0.74
CA THR A 45 20.97 6.37 -0.99
C THR A 45 19.51 6.82 -0.96
N ASN A 46 18.59 6.07 -1.58
CA ASN A 46 17.16 6.38 -1.56
C ASN A 46 16.51 6.26 -0.17
N GLU A 47 16.96 5.33 0.66
CA GLU A 47 16.37 5.06 1.97
C GLU A 47 16.96 5.95 3.08
N VAL A 48 18.21 6.39 2.93
CA VAL A 48 18.99 7.05 4.00
C VAL A 48 19.35 8.49 3.65
N HIS A 49 19.56 8.83 2.37
CA HIS A 49 20.16 10.12 1.97
C HIS A 49 19.38 10.93 0.94
N ASP A 50 18.42 10.37 0.22
CA ASP A 50 17.65 11.09 -0.80
C ASP A 50 16.69 12.10 -0.16
N PRO A 51 16.88 13.42 -0.38
CA PRO A 51 15.98 14.46 0.07
C PRO A 51 15.20 15.09 -1.11
N ASN A 52 14.73 14.32 -2.10
CA ASN A 52 13.93 14.84 -3.23
C ASN A 52 12.49 14.26 -3.31
N PRO A 53 11.49 15.00 -3.83
CA PRO A 53 10.40 15.59 -3.08
C PRO A 53 9.04 15.03 -3.53
N THR A 54 9.02 13.81 -4.06
CA THR A 54 7.80 13.21 -4.63
C THR A 54 6.92 12.51 -3.60
N LEU A 55 7.36 12.46 -2.33
CA LEU A 55 6.56 11.95 -1.24
C LEU A 55 6.81 12.85 -0.03
N PHE A 56 5.92 13.85 0.09
CA PHE A 56 5.56 14.55 1.31
C PHE A 56 6.24 13.98 2.58
N PRO A 57 7.14 14.75 3.25
CA PRO A 57 7.88 14.29 4.42
C PRO A 57 6.97 13.55 5.39
N CYS A 58 7.32 12.28 5.61
CA CYS A 58 6.64 11.43 6.57
C CYS A 58 6.96 11.98 7.96
N LEU A 59 6.04 12.75 8.53
CA LEU A 59 6.09 13.08 9.94
C LEU A 59 5.51 11.88 10.69
N PHE A 60 6.38 11.13 11.35
CA PHE A 60 5.98 10.12 12.33
C PHE A 60 5.65 10.85 13.62
N GLU A 61 4.36 11.16 13.81
CA GLU A 61 3.84 11.68 15.07
C GLU A 61 3.08 10.54 15.76
N ILE A 62 3.63 10.03 16.86
CA ILE A 62 2.93 9.18 17.84
C ILE A 62 2.28 7.94 17.18
N GLY A 63 3.09 7.07 16.57
CA GLY A 63 2.60 5.79 16.04
C GLY A 63 1.76 5.89 14.76
N ARG A 64 1.63 7.07 14.16
CA ARG A 64 0.89 7.30 12.91
C ARG A 64 1.77 7.98 11.85
N TYR A 65 1.46 7.66 10.60
CA TYR A 65 2.13 8.18 9.41
C TYR A 65 1.30 9.31 8.82
N ARG A 66 1.77 10.54 8.94
CA ARG A 66 1.04 11.73 8.48
C ARG A 66 1.53 12.21 7.11
N CYS A 67 0.58 12.50 6.22
CA CYS A 67 0.85 13.16 4.95
C CYS A 67 1.06 14.65 5.20
N SER A 68 2.25 15.16 4.91
CA SER A 68 2.52 16.60 5.03
C SER A 68 1.81 17.46 3.98
N GLY A 69 1.27 16.88 2.91
CA GLY A 69 0.59 17.62 1.86
C GLY A 69 -0.88 17.92 2.10
N CYS A 70 -1.56 17.07 2.88
CA CYS A 70 -2.98 17.29 3.20
C CYS A 70 -3.31 17.01 4.67
N GLY A 71 -2.31 16.70 5.50
CA GLY A 71 -2.45 16.44 6.93
C GLY A 71 -3.07 15.09 7.30
N LYS A 72 -3.47 14.24 6.34
CA LYS A 72 -4.12 12.94 6.61
C LYS A 72 -3.17 11.94 7.27
N SER A 73 -3.66 11.26 8.29
CA SER A 73 -2.89 10.27 9.06
C SER A 73 -3.29 8.84 8.74
N TYR A 74 -2.30 7.95 8.70
CA TYR A 74 -2.42 6.53 8.39
C TYR A 74 -1.77 5.69 9.49
N ASN A 75 -2.25 4.46 9.67
CA ASN A 75 -1.71 3.52 10.66
C ASN A 75 -0.45 2.78 10.18
N ASN A 76 -0.11 2.86 8.88
CA ASN A 76 1.09 2.26 8.33
C ASN A 76 1.68 3.06 7.17
N LYS A 77 2.99 2.89 6.95
CA LYS A 77 3.77 3.57 5.91
C LYS A 77 3.28 3.28 4.50
N VAL A 78 2.86 2.03 4.23
CA VAL A 78 2.39 1.59 2.91
C VAL A 78 1.13 2.37 2.50
N SER A 79 0.20 2.57 3.43
CA SER A 79 -1.03 3.32 3.19
C SER A 79 -0.78 4.79 2.97
N LEU A 80 0.13 5.40 3.75
CA LEU A 80 0.56 6.77 3.53
C LEU A 80 1.22 6.93 2.15
N ASN A 81 2.16 6.06 1.79
CA ASN A 81 2.85 6.13 0.51
C ASN A 81 1.89 5.99 -0.66
N ARG A 82 0.93 5.07 -0.58
CA ARG A 82 -0.12 4.93 -1.60
C ARG A 82 -0.97 6.20 -1.71
N HIS A 83 -1.37 6.78 -0.58
CA HIS A 83 -2.13 8.03 -0.57
C HIS A 83 -1.33 9.17 -1.20
N ALA A 84 -0.10 9.39 -0.76
CA ALA A 84 0.76 10.45 -1.27
C ALA A 84 1.00 10.32 -2.78
N LYS A 85 1.20 9.09 -3.27
CA LYS A 85 1.47 8.81 -4.69
C LYS A 85 0.26 8.96 -5.61
N PHE A 86 -0.95 8.58 -5.16
CA PHE A 86 -2.09 8.40 -6.06
C PHE A 86 -3.33 9.24 -5.70
N VAL A 87 -3.33 9.94 -4.56
CA VAL A 87 -4.54 10.59 -4.04
C VAL A 87 -4.28 12.04 -3.61
N CYS A 88 -3.14 12.30 -2.98
CA CYS A 88 -2.77 13.63 -2.53
C CYS A 88 -2.52 14.54 -3.74
N GLY A 89 -3.20 15.69 -3.80
CA GLY A 89 -3.08 16.63 -4.92
C GLY A 89 -3.67 16.18 -6.27
N ILE A 90 -4.17 14.95 -6.39
CA ILE A 90 -4.74 14.43 -7.65
C ILE A 90 -6.24 14.69 -7.69
N GLU A 91 -6.74 15.29 -8.77
CA GLU A 91 -8.17 15.53 -8.96
C GLU A 91 -8.96 14.23 -9.23
N PRO A 92 -10.27 14.20 -8.91
CA PRO A 92 -11.12 13.04 -9.18
C PRO A 92 -11.18 12.70 -10.68
N GLN A 93 -10.48 11.65 -11.09
CA GLN A 93 -10.39 11.23 -12.49
C GLN A 93 -11.54 10.30 -12.94
N PHE A 94 -12.28 9.70 -12.01
CA PHE A 94 -13.32 8.73 -12.32
C PHE A 94 -14.70 9.37 -12.10
N SER A 95 -15.47 9.55 -13.17
CA SER A 95 -16.82 10.10 -13.13
C SER A 95 -17.89 9.03 -13.26
N CYS A 96 -19.02 9.21 -12.57
CA CYS A 96 -20.22 8.44 -12.81
C CYS A 96 -20.85 8.84 -14.15
N HIS A 97 -21.39 7.85 -14.87
CA HIS A 97 -22.10 8.10 -16.14
C HIS A 97 -23.58 8.46 -15.92
N PHE A 98 -24.12 8.20 -14.72
CA PHE A 98 -25.53 8.42 -14.39
C PHE A 98 -25.79 9.70 -13.59
N CYS A 99 -24.76 10.29 -12.99
CA CYS A 99 -24.87 11.52 -12.20
C CYS A 99 -23.54 12.30 -12.17
N SER A 100 -23.53 13.46 -11.50
CA SER A 100 -22.36 14.35 -11.40
C SER A 100 -21.27 13.88 -10.42
N TYR A 101 -21.40 12.70 -9.81
CA TYR A 101 -20.43 12.17 -8.85
C TYR A 101 -19.06 11.88 -9.50
N LYS A 102 -17.98 12.30 -8.82
CA LYS A 102 -16.59 12.01 -9.21
C LYS A 102 -15.78 11.49 -8.03
N THR A 103 -14.84 10.60 -8.30
CA THR A 103 -13.93 10.03 -7.29
C THR A 103 -12.52 9.81 -7.83
N LYS A 104 -11.56 9.68 -6.90
CA LYS A 104 -10.14 9.40 -7.18
C LYS A 104 -9.85 7.91 -7.33
N HIS A 105 -10.80 7.03 -6.99
CA HIS A 105 -10.60 5.59 -7.01
C HIS A 105 -11.68 4.87 -7.81
N LYS A 106 -11.26 4.04 -8.77
CA LYS A 106 -12.16 3.20 -9.59
C LYS A 106 -13.04 2.28 -8.73
N GLY A 107 -12.49 1.74 -7.64
CA GLY A 107 -13.25 0.88 -6.72
C GLY A 107 -14.39 1.60 -6.01
N ASP A 108 -14.22 2.89 -5.70
CA ASP A 108 -15.26 3.68 -5.06
C ASP A 108 -16.34 4.11 -6.06
N LEU A 109 -15.96 4.35 -7.33
CA LEU A 109 -16.95 4.58 -8.39
C LEU A 109 -17.84 3.36 -8.58
N LYS A 110 -17.25 2.15 -8.62
CA LYS A 110 -18.02 0.91 -8.74
C LYS A 110 -19.01 0.72 -7.58
N LYS A 111 -18.58 0.98 -6.33
CA LYS A 111 -19.47 0.92 -5.17
C LYS A 111 -20.61 1.93 -5.30
N HIS A 112 -20.28 3.18 -5.63
CA HIS A 112 -21.27 4.24 -5.85
C HIS A 112 -22.32 3.84 -6.88
N THR A 113 -21.89 3.35 -8.06
CA THR A 113 -22.81 2.88 -9.11
C THR A 113 -23.69 1.76 -8.59
N ASN A 114 -23.11 0.76 -7.92
CA ASN A 114 -23.88 -0.36 -7.37
C ASN A 114 -24.90 0.05 -6.30
N ASP A 115 -24.62 1.09 -5.50
CA ASP A 115 -25.50 1.46 -4.39
C ASP A 115 -26.67 2.36 -4.81
N LEU A 116 -26.44 3.21 -5.82
CA LEU A 116 -27.36 4.29 -6.21
C LEU A 116 -27.97 4.12 -7.61
N HIS A 117 -27.31 3.40 -8.51
CA HIS A 117 -27.74 3.29 -9.91
C HIS A 117 -28.05 1.84 -10.33
N GLU A 118 -27.80 0.85 -9.46
CA GLU A 118 -28.23 -0.52 -9.70
C GLU A 118 -29.74 -0.66 -9.42
N PRO A 119 -30.57 -0.99 -10.42
CA PRO A 119 -32.02 -1.05 -10.26
C PRO A 119 -32.47 -2.23 -9.40
N ASN A 120 -31.69 -3.31 -9.32
CA ASN A 120 -31.99 -4.46 -8.46
C ASN A 120 -30.73 -4.88 -7.68
N PRO A 121 -30.39 -4.15 -6.59
CA PRO A 121 -29.17 -4.41 -5.86
C PRO A 121 -29.28 -5.74 -5.11
N ARG A 122 -28.32 -6.63 -5.34
CA ARG A 122 -28.19 -7.84 -4.53
C ARG A 122 -27.94 -7.46 -3.07
N LEU A 123 -28.90 -7.77 -2.20
CA LEU A 123 -28.80 -7.52 -0.77
C LEU A 123 -28.13 -8.68 -0.03
N PHE A 124 -27.58 -8.35 1.13
CA PHE A 124 -27.09 -9.29 2.13
C PHE A 124 -28.12 -9.36 3.25
N PHE A 125 -28.76 -10.50 3.40
CA PHE A 125 -29.79 -10.73 4.41
C PHE A 125 -29.18 -11.25 5.71
N CYS A 126 -29.76 -10.84 6.83
CA CYS A 126 -29.53 -11.48 8.12
C CYS A 126 -30.31 -12.79 8.17
N SER A 127 -29.68 -13.86 8.65
CA SER A 127 -30.30 -15.16 8.88
C SER A 127 -31.16 -15.21 10.14
N LEU A 128 -31.02 -14.24 11.04
CA LEU A 128 -31.66 -14.24 12.36
C LEU A 128 -32.81 -13.23 12.48
N CYS A 129 -32.92 -12.29 11.56
CA CYS A 129 -33.99 -11.30 11.54
C CYS A 129 -34.26 -10.77 10.12
N PRO A 130 -35.35 -10.01 9.90
CA PRO A 130 -35.69 -9.47 8.58
C PRO A 130 -34.74 -8.39 8.04
N TYR A 131 -33.66 -8.05 8.75
CA TYR A 131 -32.72 -7.01 8.34
C TYR A 131 -31.96 -7.42 7.07
N ALA A 132 -31.83 -6.47 6.14
CA ALA A 132 -31.04 -6.62 4.93
C ALA A 132 -30.18 -5.39 4.68
N ALA A 133 -28.98 -5.60 4.14
CA ALA A 133 -28.05 -4.52 3.81
C ALA A 133 -27.54 -4.63 2.38
N LYS A 134 -27.35 -3.48 1.71
CA LYS A 134 -26.72 -3.42 0.38
C LYS A 134 -25.24 -3.83 0.37
N ARG A 135 -24.57 -3.79 1.54
CA ARG A 135 -23.13 -4.05 1.67
C ARG A 135 -22.81 -5.01 2.81
N LYS A 136 -21.89 -5.95 2.57
CA LYS A 136 -21.46 -6.96 3.55
C LYS A 136 -21.01 -6.37 4.89
N GLN A 137 -20.22 -5.29 4.89
CA GLN A 137 -19.74 -4.71 6.16
C GLN A 137 -20.86 -4.11 7.02
N HIS A 138 -21.98 -3.70 6.41
CA HIS A 138 -23.14 -3.23 7.16
C HIS A 138 -23.87 -4.40 7.82
N LEU A 139 -23.97 -5.53 7.12
CA LEU A 139 -24.49 -6.77 7.69
C LEU A 139 -23.60 -7.27 8.84
N ILE A 140 -22.27 -7.33 8.65
CA ILE A 140 -21.32 -7.73 9.70
C ILE A 140 -21.50 -6.86 10.94
N ARG A 141 -21.51 -5.53 10.78
CA ARG A 141 -21.73 -4.60 11.89
C ARG A 141 -23.08 -4.84 12.58
N HIS A 142 -24.15 -5.08 11.82
CA HIS A 142 -25.45 -5.44 12.36
C HIS A 142 -25.37 -6.71 13.22
N TYR A 143 -24.76 -7.78 12.72
CA TYR A 143 -24.55 -9.01 13.49
C TYR A 143 -23.73 -8.77 14.75
N THR A 144 -22.62 -8.04 14.67
CA THR A 144 -21.76 -7.79 15.83
C THR A 144 -22.49 -7.00 16.93
N LEU A 145 -23.39 -6.08 16.56
CA LEU A 145 -24.09 -5.23 17.51
C LEU A 145 -25.38 -5.84 18.07
N LEU A 146 -26.11 -6.63 17.27
CA LEU A 146 -27.44 -7.13 17.62
C LEU A 146 -27.53 -8.65 17.79
N HIS A 147 -26.52 -9.40 17.33
CA HIS A 147 -26.47 -10.86 17.36
C HIS A 147 -25.13 -11.40 17.87
N ARG A 148 -24.48 -10.65 18.76
CA ARG A 148 -23.08 -10.80 19.23
C ARG A 148 -22.71 -12.21 19.72
N GLU A 149 -23.67 -12.98 20.19
CA GLU A 149 -23.51 -14.35 20.71
C GLU A 149 -23.47 -15.44 19.62
N THR A 150 -23.85 -15.13 18.38
CA THR A 150 -24.02 -16.10 17.28
C THR A 150 -22.98 -15.95 16.15
N PHE A 151 -22.02 -15.03 16.30
CA PHE A 151 -21.07 -14.68 15.24
C PHE A 151 -20.02 -15.78 14.96
N SER A 152 -19.86 -16.79 15.84
CA SER A 152 -18.85 -17.84 15.67
C SER A 152 -19.22 -18.95 14.68
N GLU A 153 -20.48 -19.05 14.23
CA GLU A 153 -20.94 -20.19 13.41
C GLU A 153 -21.41 -19.83 11.98
N ALA A 154 -21.27 -18.58 11.55
CA ALA A 154 -21.90 -18.10 10.31
C ALA A 154 -20.92 -17.45 9.30
N ILE A 155 -19.72 -18.02 9.10
CA ILE A 155 -18.86 -17.72 7.95
C ILE A 155 -18.52 -19.00 7.18
#